data_AF-A0A2H0SHM0-F1
#
_entry.id   AF-A0A2H0SHM0-F1
#
_cell.length_a   1.000
_cell.length_b   1.000
_cell.length_c   1.000
_cell.angle_alpha   90.00
_cell.angle_beta   90.00
_cell.angle_gamma   90.00
#
_symmetry.space_group_name_H-M   'P 1'
#
loop_
_entity.id
_entity.type
_entity.pdbx_description
1 polymer ?
#
loop_
_entity_poly.entity_id
_entity_poly.type
_entity_poly.pdbx_seq_one_letter_code
_entity_poly.pdbx_strand_id
1 'polypeptide(L)'
;MGEIIDGKMKLNAAGKIIESIWKSLPKRFPVVLDEYQIMPNHLHGIIVIESNNVGAGFMPARDERATIATVRATTRVAPTTIGYIIGAFKSLTTHE
;
A
#
# COMPACT_ATOMS: atom_id res chain seq x y z
N MET A 1 11.65 14.53 0.83
CA MET A 1 11.98 13.55 1.90
C MET A 1 13.24 13.92 2.68
N GLY A 2 14.15 14.73 2.14
CA GLY A 2 15.34 15.21 2.85
C GLY A 2 16.44 15.49 1.86
N GLU A 3 17.69 15.36 2.29
CA GLU A 3 18.89 15.60 1.49
C GLU A 3 19.96 14.53 1.76
N ILE A 4 20.94 14.41 0.86
CA ILE A 4 22.10 13.54 1.06
C ILE A 4 23.27 14.42 1.52
N ILE A 5 23.83 14.11 2.69
CA ILE A 5 25.05 14.75 3.23
C ILE A 5 26.07 13.63 3.46
N ASP A 6 27.27 13.79 2.90
CA ASP A 6 28.37 12.81 2.99
C ASP A 6 27.95 11.38 2.61
N GLY A 7 27.15 11.26 1.53
CA GLY A 7 26.64 9.98 1.04
C GLY A 7 25.54 9.34 1.89
N LYS A 8 25.07 10.02 2.95
CA LYS A 8 24.02 9.51 3.85
C LYS A 8 22.74 10.31 3.70
N MET A 9 21.62 9.61 3.73
CA MET A 9 20.31 10.23 3.73
C MET A 9 20.03 10.91 5.09
N LYS A 10 19.76 12.22 5.07
CA LYS A 10 19.29 12.98 6.24
C LYS A 10 17.83 13.36 6.04
N LEU A 11 16.94 12.72 6.80
CA LEU A 11 15.50 12.96 6.72
C LEU A 11 15.12 14.35 7.25
N ASN A 12 14.33 15.08 6.47
CA ASN A 12 13.64 16.28 6.95
C ASN A 12 12.31 15.89 7.62
N ALA A 13 11.49 16.87 8.05
CA ALA A 13 10.22 16.60 8.70
C ALA A 13 9.30 15.68 7.87
N ALA A 14 9.14 15.97 6.57
CA ALA A 14 8.35 15.15 5.65
C ALA A 14 8.91 13.73 5.49
N GLY A 15 10.24 13.58 5.41
CA GLY A 15 10.89 12.26 5.36
C GLY A 15 10.62 11.41 6.60
N LYS A 16 10.60 12.03 7.79
CA LYS A 16 10.28 11.34 9.06
C LYS A 16 8.83 10.90 9.11
N ILE A 17 7.90 11.74 8.64
CA ILE A 17 6.47 11.40 8.53
C ILE A 17 6.30 10.20 7.59
N ILE A 18 6.91 10.27 6.40
CA ILE A 18 6.90 9.18 5.42
C ILE A 18 7.44 7.88 6.01
N GLU A 19 8.58 7.93 6.72
CA GLU A 19 9.15 6.74 7.36
C GLU A 19 8.22 6.16 8.44
N SER A 20 7.65 7.02 9.28
CA SER A 20 6.71 6.62 10.34
C SER A 20 5.47 5.94 9.76
N ILE A 21 4.87 6.55 8.73
CA ILE A 21 3.68 6.01 8.07
C ILE A 21 4.02 4.71 7.35
N TRP A 22 5.15 4.62 6.63
CA TRP A 22 5.61 3.40 5.98
C TRP A 22 5.68 2.25 6.99
N LYS A 23 6.40 2.45 8.12
CA LYS A 23 6.51 1.47 9.20
C LYS A 23 5.18 1.13 9.89
N SER A 24 4.16 1.96 9.74
CA SER A 24 2.83 1.72 10.30
C SER A 24 1.93 0.84 9.41
N LEU A 25 2.30 0.60 8.15
CA LEU A 25 1.46 -0.15 7.21
C LEU A 25 1.04 -1.55 7.71
N PRO A 26 1.92 -2.37 8.32
CA PRO A 26 1.54 -3.68 8.88
C PRO A 26 0.48 -3.62 9.99
N LYS A 27 0.30 -2.45 10.63
CA LYS A 27 -0.75 -2.27 11.65
C LYS A 27 -2.14 -2.13 11.03
N ARG A 28 -2.23 -1.80 9.74
CA ARG A 28 -3.48 -1.50 9.03
C ARG A 28 -3.81 -2.55 7.96
N PHE A 29 -2.79 -3.21 7.42
CA PHE A 29 -2.91 -4.16 6.32
C PHE A 29 -2.16 -5.46 6.66
N PRO A 30 -2.62 -6.63 6.17
CA PRO A 30 -1.91 -7.89 6.30
C PRO A 30 -0.71 -7.93 5.34
N VAL A 31 0.32 -7.17 5.69
CA VAL A 31 1.55 -7.05 4.91
C VAL A 31 2.76 -7.10 5.82
N VAL A 32 3.85 -7.63 5.28
CA VAL A 32 5.18 -7.53 5.88
C VAL A 32 6.00 -6.57 5.03
N LEU A 33 6.71 -5.66 5.69
CA LEU A 33 7.68 -4.79 5.04
C LEU A 33 9.03 -5.48 5.08
N ASP A 34 9.66 -5.58 3.93
CA ASP A 34 11.06 -5.99 3.81
C ASP A 34 11.91 -4.73 3.62
N GLU A 35 13.03 -4.83 2.89
CA GLU A 35 13.93 -3.70 2.62
C GLU A 35 13.23 -2.48 1.99
N TYR A 36 13.64 -1.30 2.45
CA TYR A 36 13.20 -0.02 1.91
C TYR A 36 14.28 1.05 2.04
N GLN A 37 14.28 2.02 1.12
CA GLN A 37 15.19 3.15 1.09
C GLN A 37 14.41 4.43 0.80
N ILE A 38 14.57 5.42 1.68
CA ILE A 38 14.08 6.78 1.44
C ILE A 38 15.20 7.57 0.78
N MET A 39 14.89 8.16 -0.37
CA MET A 39 15.74 9.07 -1.12
C MET A 39 15.15 10.48 -1.05
N PRO A 40 15.89 11.54 -1.40
CA PRO A 40 15.37 12.91 -1.35
C PRO A 40 14.04 13.11 -2.07
N ASN A 41 13.85 12.43 -3.21
CA ASN A 41 12.74 12.58 -4.16
C ASN A 41 11.80 11.37 -4.28
N HIS A 42 12.15 10.17 -3.79
CA HIS A 42 11.27 9.00 -3.79
C HIS A 42 11.55 8.03 -2.64
N LEU A 43 10.65 7.07 -2.44
CA LEU A 43 10.84 5.90 -1.58
C LEU A 43 10.85 4.67 -2.48
N HIS A 44 11.85 3.80 -2.29
CA HIS A 44 11.84 2.43 -2.79
C HIS A 44 11.54 1.50 -1.63
N GLY A 45 10.68 0.50 -1.82
CA GLY A 45 10.33 -0.43 -0.76
C GLY A 45 9.75 -1.72 -1.29
N ILE A 46 10.01 -2.80 -0.58
CA ILE A 46 9.48 -4.12 -0.86
C ILE A 46 8.36 -4.41 0.15
N ILE A 47 7.20 -4.80 -0.37
CA ILE A 47 6.03 -5.17 0.43
C ILE A 47 5.67 -6.61 0.09
N VAL A 48 5.66 -7.47 1.09
CA VAL A 48 5.13 -8.83 1.01
C VAL A 48 3.67 -8.78 1.43
N ILE A 49 2.77 -9.19 0.52
CA ILE A 49 1.33 -9.22 0.80
C ILE A 49 0.99 -10.62 1.31
N GLU A 50 0.67 -10.72 2.59
CA GLU A 50 0.29 -11.98 3.22
C GLU A 50 -1.17 -12.28 2.87
N SER A 51 -1.38 -13.10 1.84
CA SER A 51 -2.71 -13.56 1.45
C SER A 51 -2.96 -14.98 1.94
N ASN A 52 -3.88 -15.15 2.89
CA ASN A 52 -4.55 -16.45 3.13
C ASN A 52 -5.63 -16.76 2.08
N ASN A 53 -5.98 -15.76 1.28
CA ASN A 53 -6.86 -15.90 0.14
C ASN A 53 -6.35 -14.93 -0.91
N VAL A 54 -5.62 -15.44 -1.91
CA VAL A 54 -5.35 -14.68 -3.13
C VAL A 54 -6.71 -14.45 -3.76
N GLY A 55 -7.35 -13.36 -3.36
CA GLY A 55 -8.45 -12.75 -4.08
C GLY A 55 -7.91 -12.22 -5.41
N ALA A 56 -7.42 -13.12 -6.26
CA ALA A 56 -7.65 -13.04 -7.68
C ALA A 56 -9.16 -13.18 -7.89
N GLY A 57 -9.91 -12.19 -7.41
CA GLY A 57 -11.01 -11.67 -8.18
C GLY A 57 -10.37 -11.11 -9.44
N PHE A 58 -9.97 -12.00 -10.35
CA PHE A 58 -10.10 -11.72 -11.77
C PHE A 58 -11.46 -11.06 -11.86
N MET A 59 -11.51 -9.80 -12.34
CA MET A 59 -12.78 -9.21 -12.71
C MET A 59 -13.52 -10.30 -13.49
N PRO A 60 -14.60 -10.91 -12.97
CA PRO A 60 -15.28 -11.91 -13.75
C PRO A 60 -15.78 -11.13 -14.95
N ALA A 61 -15.39 -11.56 -16.15
CA ALA A 61 -16.09 -11.12 -17.35
C ALA A 61 -17.57 -11.24 -17.03
N ARG A 62 -18.34 -10.17 -17.26
CA ARG A 62 -19.79 -10.18 -17.00
C ARG A 62 -20.39 -11.30 -17.84
N ASP A 63 -20.56 -12.47 -17.24
CA ASP A 63 -21.38 -13.53 -17.80
C ASP A 63 -22.79 -13.26 -17.28
N GLU A 64 -23.70 -12.92 -18.19
CA GLU A 64 -25.10 -12.59 -17.91
C GLU A 64 -25.92 -13.80 -17.41
N ARG A 65 -25.29 -14.92 -17.02
CA ARG A 65 -26.00 -16.17 -16.67
C ARG A 65 -25.71 -16.79 -15.31
N ALA A 66 -25.03 -16.11 -14.38
CA ALA A 66 -24.85 -16.65 -13.03
C ALA A 66 -25.99 -16.23 -12.06
N THR A 67 -26.96 -17.12 -11.95
CA THR A 67 -28.10 -17.13 -11.02
C THR A 67 -27.68 -16.91 -9.55
N ILE A 68 -28.25 -15.87 -8.94
CA ILE A 68 -28.61 -15.68 -7.52
C ILE A 68 -27.74 -16.46 -6.50
N ALA A 69 -26.52 -15.95 -6.26
CA ALA A 69 -25.92 -16.00 -4.93
C ALA A 69 -25.70 -14.56 -4.49
N THR A 70 -26.34 -14.16 -3.39
CA THR A 70 -26.40 -12.79 -2.86
C THR A 70 -25.06 -12.32 -2.31
N VAL A 71 -24.04 -12.21 -3.17
CA VAL A 71 -22.86 -11.39 -2.92
C VAL A 71 -23.03 -10.19 -3.83
N ARG A 72 -23.63 -9.12 -3.28
CA ARG A 72 -23.61 -7.83 -3.96
C ARG A 72 -22.15 -7.51 -4.25
N ALA A 73 -21.76 -7.61 -5.52
CA ALA A 73 -20.47 -7.17 -6.01
C ALA A 73 -20.41 -5.65 -5.83
N THR A 74 -20.04 -5.22 -4.63
CA THR A 74 -19.72 -3.82 -4.41
C THR A 74 -18.45 -3.55 -5.21
N THR A 75 -18.40 -2.44 -5.94
CA THR A 75 -17.19 -1.89 -6.58
C THR A 75 -16.10 -1.51 -5.56
N ARG A 76 -16.21 -1.94 -4.30
CA ARG A 76 -15.14 -1.81 -3.32
C ARG A 76 -13.98 -2.66 -3.79
N VAL A 77 -12.91 -1.97 -4.21
CA VAL A 77 -11.57 -2.53 -4.33
C VAL A 77 -11.36 -3.43 -3.12
N ALA A 78 -11.04 -4.71 -3.35
CA ALA A 78 -10.79 -5.64 -2.26
C ALA A 78 -9.78 -5.00 -1.28
N PRO A 79 -10.04 -5.05 0.04
CA PRO A 79 -9.32 -4.27 1.06
C PRO A 79 -7.81 -4.59 1.19
N THR A 80 -7.27 -5.43 0.32
CA THR A 80 -5.90 -5.96 0.34
C THR A 80 -5.19 -5.87 -1.01
N THR A 81 -5.71 -5.13 -2.01
CA THR A 81 -4.93 -4.87 -3.22
C THR A 81 -3.75 -3.93 -2.93
N ILE A 82 -2.62 -4.12 -3.63
CA ILE A 82 -1.47 -3.21 -3.54
C ILE A 82 -1.85 -1.75 -3.84
N GLY A 83 -2.75 -1.53 -4.81
CA GLY A 83 -3.21 -0.19 -5.17
C GLY A 83 -3.93 0.50 -4.00
N TYR A 84 -4.75 -0.23 -3.24
CA TYR A 84 -5.43 0.30 -2.06
C TYR A 84 -4.43 0.66 -0.95
N ILE A 85 -3.46 -0.21 -0.68
CA ILE A 85 -2.42 0.02 0.33
C ILE A 85 -1.61 1.27 0.00
N ILE A 86 -1.14 1.40 -1.25
CA ILE A 86 -0.36 2.56 -1.70
C ILE A 86 -1.20 3.83 -1.74
N GLY A 87 -2.49 3.74 -2.10
CA GLY A 87 -3.43 4.86 -2.05
C GLY A 87 -3.59 5.40 -0.62
N ALA A 88 -3.80 4.50 0.35
CA ALA A 88 -3.89 4.87 1.76
C ALA A 88 -2.58 5.48 2.27
N PHE A 89 -1.43 4.88 1.94
CA PHE A 89 -0.10 5.43 2.25
C PHE A 89 0.04 6.87 1.76
N LYS A 90 -0.20 7.13 0.46
CA LYS A 90 -0.11 8.47 -0.14
C LYS A 90 -1.05 9.48 0.51
N SER A 91 -2.27 9.04 0.86
CA SER A 91 -3.25 9.88 1.55
C SER A 91 -2.73 10.30 2.93
N LEU A 92 -2.25 9.35 3.73
CA LEU A 92 -1.71 9.61 5.07
C LEU A 92 -0.50 10.55 5.01
N THR A 93 0.43 10.34 4.08
CA THR A 93 1.63 11.17 3.96
C THR A 93 1.37 12.61 3.49
N THR A 94 0.15 12.90 3.05
CA THR A 94 -0.26 14.25 2.60
C THR A 94 -1.02 15.01 3.69
N HIS A 95 -1.59 14.31 4.67
CA HIS A 95 -2.49 14.89 5.68
C HIS A 95 -1.95 14.83 7.11
N GLU A 96 -0.75 14.29 7.31
CA GLU A 96 0.05 14.39 8.55
C GLU A 96 1.17 15.41 8.41
#